data_AF-A0AAQ3QDI4-F1
#
_entry.id   AF-A0AAQ3QDI4-F1
#
_cell.length_a   1.000
_cell.length_b   1.000
_cell.length_c   1.000
_cell.angle_alpha   90.00
_cell.angle_beta   90.00
_cell.angle_gamma   90.00
#
_symmetry.space_group_name_H-M   'P 1'
#
loop_
_entity.id
_entity.type
_entity.pdbx_description
1 polymer ?
#
loop_
_entity_poly.entity_id
_entity_poly.type
_entity_poly.pdbx_seq_one_letter_code
_entity_poly.pdbx_strand_id
1 'polypeptide(L)'
;MLWFFYDTTIRVSGSLYVTSNTFWTEINDLLSAILEWTRSDDSNVKGMGTKMKTKFDKYWGNVDRMNKIIFFAVVLDPREKFMTMEVSFCDIYGENEGTELFERVKMSLYDIFKE
;
A
#
# COMPACT_ATOMS: atom_id res chain seq x y z
N MET A 1 -5.06 -17.66 -0.09
CA MET A 1 -4.36 -16.84 0.93
C MET A 1 -2.84 -16.85 0.73
N LEU A 2 -2.14 -17.99 0.93
CA LEU A 2 -0.69 -18.09 0.68
C LEU A 2 -0.28 -17.79 -0.77
N TRP A 3 -1.09 -18.21 -1.74
CA TRP A 3 -0.85 -17.94 -3.15
C TRP A 3 -0.86 -16.44 -3.49
N PHE A 4 -1.72 -15.64 -2.86
CA PHE A 4 -1.79 -14.20 -3.10
C PHE A 4 -0.50 -13.49 -2.65
N PHE A 5 0.00 -13.82 -1.46
CA PHE A 5 1.30 -13.31 -0.99
C PHE A 5 2.45 -13.74 -1.88
N TYR A 6 2.46 -15.01 -2.32
CA TYR A 6 3.49 -15.55 -3.21
C TYR A 6 3.49 -14.80 -4.54
N ASP A 7 2.32 -14.58 -5.14
CA ASP A 7 2.13 -13.89 -6.40
C ASP A 7 2.51 -12.39 -6.30
N THR A 8 2.03 -11.67 -5.28
CA THR A 8 2.47 -10.29 -5.00
C THR A 8 3.99 -10.22 -4.80
N THR A 9 4.59 -11.17 -4.07
CA THR A 9 6.05 -11.19 -3.86
C THR A 9 6.79 -11.35 -5.17
N ILE A 10 6.33 -12.22 -6.08
CA ILE A 10 6.94 -12.38 -7.41
C ILE A 10 6.83 -11.07 -8.20
N ARG A 11 5.63 -10.46 -8.23
CA ARG A 11 5.40 -9.22 -8.99
C ARG A 11 6.25 -8.06 -8.49
N VAL A 12 6.37 -7.93 -7.18
CA VAL A 12 7.12 -6.86 -6.51
C VAL A 12 8.64 -7.09 -6.57
N SER A 13 9.09 -8.35 -6.61
CA SER A 13 10.52 -8.70 -6.68
C SER A 13 11.08 -8.78 -8.10
N GLY A 14 10.26 -8.50 -9.12
CA GLY A 14 10.70 -8.45 -10.51
C GLY A 14 11.71 -7.32 -10.75
N SER A 15 12.84 -7.63 -11.40
CA SER A 15 13.88 -6.66 -11.77
C SER A 15 13.94 -6.37 -13.28
N LEU A 16 13.13 -7.08 -14.08
CA LEU A 16 13.14 -7.03 -15.55
C LEU A 16 12.11 -6.05 -16.14
N TYR A 17 11.28 -5.43 -15.31
CA TYR A 17 10.32 -4.40 -15.69
C TYR A 17 10.25 -3.33 -14.60
N VAL A 18 9.85 -2.12 -14.96
CA VAL A 18 9.63 -1.05 -13.99
C VAL A 18 8.50 -1.50 -13.07
N THR A 19 8.85 -1.88 -11.85
CA THR A 19 7.93 -2.31 -10.79
C THR A 19 7.46 -1.13 -9.95
N SER A 20 8.24 -0.04 -9.94
CA SER A 20 8.07 1.07 -9.00
C SER A 20 6.74 1.81 -9.15
N ASN A 21 6.22 1.91 -10.37
CA ASN A 21 4.97 2.63 -10.67
C ASN A 21 3.70 1.81 -10.35
N THR A 22 3.77 0.47 -10.38
CA THR A 22 2.65 -0.42 -10.00
C THR A 22 2.77 -0.93 -8.56
N PHE A 23 3.89 -0.63 -7.89
CA PHE A 23 4.23 -1.14 -6.56
C PHE A 23 3.18 -0.77 -5.51
N TRP A 24 2.68 0.47 -5.54
CA TRP A 24 1.64 0.90 -4.61
C TRP A 24 0.35 0.12 -4.80
N THR A 25 -0.12 -0.04 -6.05
CA THR A 25 -1.33 -0.82 -6.36
C THR A 25 -1.22 -2.25 -5.82
N GLU A 26 -0.08 -2.90 -6.04
CA GLU A 26 0.17 -4.27 -5.56
C GLU A 26 0.19 -4.37 -4.02
N ILE A 27 0.81 -3.40 -3.34
CA ILE A 27 0.84 -3.35 -1.87
C ILE A 27 -0.54 -3.02 -1.30
N ASN A 28 -1.26 -2.13 -1.96
CA ASN A 28 -2.60 -1.70 -1.58
C ASN A 28 -3.58 -2.87 -1.64
N ASP A 29 -3.58 -3.62 -2.74
CA ASP A 29 -4.41 -4.81 -2.91
C ASP A 29 -4.10 -5.89 -1.87
N LEU A 30 -2.81 -6.08 -1.57
CA LEU A 30 -2.36 -6.98 -0.51
C LEU A 30 -2.87 -6.54 0.86
N LEU A 31 -2.75 -5.26 1.19
CA LEU A 31 -3.19 -4.73 2.47
C LEU A 31 -4.71 -4.84 2.63
N SER A 32 -5.47 -4.50 1.59
CA SER A 32 -6.93 -4.64 1.56
C SER A 32 -7.36 -6.09 1.81
N ALA A 33 -6.77 -7.06 1.10
CA ALA A 33 -7.06 -8.47 1.30
C ALA A 33 -6.73 -8.95 2.73
N ILE A 34 -5.60 -8.52 3.29
CA ILE A 34 -5.23 -8.82 4.67
C ILE A 34 -6.26 -8.25 5.66
N LEU A 35 -6.69 -7.01 5.46
CA LEU A 35 -7.67 -6.35 6.34
C LEU A 35 -9.02 -7.05 6.28
N GLU A 36 -9.51 -7.44 5.11
CA GLU A 36 -10.71 -8.27 4.97
C GLU A 36 -10.60 -9.58 5.74
N TRP A 37 -9.47 -10.29 5.60
CA TRP A 37 -9.27 -11.54 6.33
C TRP A 37 -9.21 -11.34 7.83
N THR A 38 -8.65 -10.23 8.33
CA THR A 38 -8.66 -9.91 9.76
C THR A 38 -10.06 -9.62 10.32
N ARG A 39 -11.02 -9.28 9.45
CA ARG A 39 -12.42 -9.00 9.77
C ARG A 39 -13.35 -10.20 9.54
N SER A 40 -12.82 -11.31 9.03
CA SER A 40 -13.58 -12.55 8.78
C SER A 40 -14.25 -13.12 10.05
N ASP A 41 -15.45 -13.65 9.89
CA ASP A 41 -16.18 -14.37 10.95
C ASP A 41 -15.60 -15.75 11.24
N ASP A 42 -14.96 -16.39 10.24
CA ASP A 42 -14.21 -17.62 10.43
C ASP A 42 -12.95 -17.35 11.26
N SER A 43 -12.87 -17.96 12.45
CA SER A 43 -11.79 -17.75 13.41
C SER A 43 -10.42 -18.23 12.91
N ASN A 44 -10.37 -19.25 12.04
CA ASN A 44 -9.14 -19.73 11.42
C ASN A 44 -8.64 -18.73 10.37
N VAL A 45 -9.55 -18.23 9.52
CA VAL A 45 -9.25 -17.21 8.51
C VAL A 45 -8.78 -15.93 9.19
N LYS A 46 -9.51 -15.49 10.22
CA LYS A 46 -9.14 -14.33 11.04
C LYS A 46 -7.77 -14.48 11.68
N GLY A 47 -7.51 -15.63 12.32
CA GLY A 47 -6.20 -15.92 12.92
C GLY A 47 -5.05 -15.91 11.90
N MET A 48 -5.32 -16.33 10.66
CA MET A 48 -4.34 -16.28 9.58
C MET A 48 -4.14 -14.84 9.06
N GLY A 49 -5.22 -14.10 8.85
CA GLY A 49 -5.20 -12.68 8.48
C GLY A 49 -4.41 -11.84 9.47
N THR A 50 -4.61 -12.03 10.78
CA THR A 50 -3.85 -11.33 11.83
C THR A 50 -2.35 -11.63 11.73
N LYS A 51 -1.95 -12.90 11.53
CA LYS A 51 -0.53 -13.26 11.35
C LYS A 51 0.07 -12.62 10.09
N MET A 52 -0.71 -12.54 9.01
CA MET A 52 -0.27 -11.90 7.77
C MET A 52 -0.13 -10.39 7.94
N LYS A 53 -1.06 -9.74 8.65
CA LYS A 53 -0.96 -8.33 9.03
C LYS A 53 0.31 -8.06 9.84
N THR A 54 0.61 -8.88 10.85
CA THR A 54 1.85 -8.74 11.62
C THR A 54 3.10 -8.83 10.73
N LYS A 55 3.12 -9.72 9.75
CA LYS A 55 4.24 -9.79 8.79
C LYS A 55 4.29 -8.54 7.91
N PHE A 56 3.16 -8.10 7.37
CA PHE A 56 3.06 -6.89 6.57
C PHE A 56 3.60 -5.67 7.33
N ASP A 57 3.10 -5.43 8.54
CA ASP A 57 3.49 -4.31 9.38
C ASP A 57 4.98 -4.37 9.78
N LYS A 58 5.56 -5.58 9.90
CA LYS A 58 6.99 -5.75 10.16
C LYS A 58 7.87 -5.33 8.98
N TYR A 59 7.44 -5.61 7.75
CA TYR A 59 8.24 -5.31 6.55
C TYR A 59 8.02 -3.89 6.03
N TRP A 60 6.79 -3.38 6.08
CA TRP A 60 6.41 -2.10 5.48
C TRP A 60 6.18 -1.00 6.51
N GLY A 61 5.91 -1.34 7.78
CA GLY A 61 5.46 -0.37 8.79
C GLY A 61 4.02 0.09 8.54
N ASN A 62 3.59 1.14 9.24
CA ASN A 62 2.42 1.91 8.79
C ASN A 62 2.84 2.83 7.63
N VAL A 63 1.88 3.46 6.95
CA VAL A 63 2.14 4.40 5.84
C VAL A 63 3.18 5.44 6.24
N ASP A 64 3.14 5.95 7.47
CA ASP A 64 4.09 6.95 7.96
C ASP A 64 5.53 6.43 8.05
N ARG A 65 5.71 5.13 8.20
CA ARG A 65 7.02 4.46 8.25
C ARG A 65 7.43 3.86 6.91
N MET A 66 6.52 3.79 5.94
CA MET A 66 6.85 3.35 4.58
C MET A 66 7.79 4.36 3.92
N ASN A 67 8.69 3.85 3.08
CA ASN A 67 9.55 4.72 2.29
C ASN A 67 8.70 5.53 1.30
N LYS A 68 8.71 6.86 1.45
CA LYS A 68 7.87 7.78 0.66
C LYS A 68 8.14 7.73 -0.84
N ILE A 69 9.35 7.30 -1.24
CA ILE A 69 9.73 7.12 -2.64
C ILE A 69 8.77 6.17 -3.38
N ILE A 70 8.18 5.20 -2.67
CA ILE A 70 7.19 4.28 -3.23
C ILE A 70 5.98 5.05 -3.78
N PHE A 71 5.49 6.05 -3.04
CA PHE A 71 4.35 6.87 -3.47
C PHE A 71 4.75 7.86 -4.57
N PHE A 72 5.95 8.42 -4.47
CA PHE A 72 6.44 9.36 -5.48
C PHE A 72 6.58 8.69 -6.85
N ALA A 73 7.12 7.47 -6.90
CA ALA A 73 7.24 6.71 -8.13
C ALA A 73 5.89 6.47 -8.83
N VAL A 74 4.82 6.33 -8.05
CA VAL A 74 3.46 6.14 -8.56
C VAL A 74 2.89 7.46 -9.08
N VAL A 75 2.97 8.54 -8.30
CA VAL A 75 2.49 9.87 -8.73
C VAL A 75 3.23 10.42 -9.94
N LEU A 76 4.52 10.10 -10.07
CA LEU A 76 5.34 10.52 -11.20
C LEU A 76 5.09 9.69 -12.47
N ASP A 77 4.37 8.56 -12.39
CA ASP A 77 3.91 7.87 -13.59
C ASP A 77 2.80 8.71 -14.25
N PRO A 78 2.97 9.16 -15.51
CA PRO A 78 1.97 9.97 -16.20
C PRO A 78 0.58 9.32 -16.34
N ARG A 79 0.51 7.99 -16.17
CA ARG A 79 -0.73 7.22 -16.24
C ARG A 79 -1.52 7.23 -14.92
N GLU A 80 -0.84 7.51 -13.81
CA GLU A 80 -1.42 7.52 -12.48
C GLU A 80 -1.77 8.94 -12.06
N LYS A 81 -2.87 9.09 -11.31
CA LYS A 81 -3.32 10.39 -10.80
C LYS A 81 -3.28 10.40 -9.29
N PHE A 82 -2.98 11.55 -8.70
CA PHE A 82 -3.13 11.78 -7.26
C PHE A 82 -4.50 11.35 -6.72
N MET A 83 -5.56 11.58 -7.51
CA MET A 83 -6.92 11.17 -7.17
C MET A 83 -7.03 9.65 -6.94
N THR A 84 -6.34 8.82 -7.73
CA THR A 84 -6.33 7.37 -7.54
C THR A 84 -5.71 7.00 -6.20
N MET A 85 -4.60 7.65 -5.85
CA MET A 85 -3.90 7.43 -4.59
C MET A 85 -4.74 7.87 -3.39
N GLU A 86 -5.36 9.05 -3.46
CA GLU A 86 -6.24 9.58 -2.41
C GLU A 86 -7.41 8.63 -2.13
N VAL A 87 -8.08 8.13 -3.17
CA VAL A 87 -9.15 7.13 -3.04
C VAL A 87 -8.64 5.87 -2.34
N SER A 88 -7.48 5.33 -2.76
CA SER A 88 -6.90 4.14 -2.12
C SER A 88 -6.59 4.35 -0.63
N PHE A 89 -6.12 5.54 -0.25
CA PHE A 89 -5.89 5.88 1.16
C PHE A 89 -7.20 5.90 1.96
N CYS A 90 -8.23 6.55 1.43
CA CYS A 90 -9.54 6.62 2.08
C CYS A 90 -10.21 5.25 2.20
N ASP A 91 -10.07 4.37 1.21
CA ASP A 91 -10.64 3.03 1.24
C ASP A 91 -10.02 2.15 2.35
N ILE A 92 -8.71 2.29 2.58
CA ILE A 92 -7.99 1.48 3.58
C ILE A 92 -8.14 2.02 5.00
N TYR A 93 -7.97 3.34 5.16
CA TYR A 93 -7.86 3.99 6.47
C TYR A 93 -9.14 4.73 6.90
N GLY A 94 -10.13 4.81 6.00
CA GLY A 94 -11.31 5.65 6.18
C GLY A 94 -11.06 7.10 5.76
N GLU A 95 -12.15 7.84 5.54
CA GLU A 95 -12.12 9.16 4.91
C GLU A 95 -11.22 10.18 5.65
N ASN A 96 -11.32 10.25 6.98
CA ASN A 96 -10.54 11.21 7.77
C ASN A 96 -9.03 10.88 7.79
N GLU A 97 -8.66 9.66 8.23
CA GLU A 97 -7.26 9.26 8.36
C GLU A 97 -6.59 9.13 6.98
N GLY A 98 -7.32 8.60 5.99
CA GLY A 98 -6.86 8.47 4.61
C GLY A 98 -6.51 9.81 3.98
N THR A 99 -7.39 10.82 4.11
CA THR A 99 -7.12 12.17 3.61
C THR A 99 -5.89 12.79 4.27
N GLU A 100 -5.74 12.63 5.59
CA GLU A 100 -4.59 13.15 6.33
C GLU A 100 -3.27 12.50 5.89
N LEU A 101 -3.26 11.19 5.68
CA LEU A 101 -2.09 10.44 5.20
C LEU A 101 -1.72 10.85 3.76
N PHE A 102 -2.72 10.98 2.89
CA PHE A 102 -2.55 11.42 1.51
C PHE A 102 -1.92 12.81 1.44
N GLU A 103 -2.46 13.78 2.18
CA GLU A 103 -1.93 15.16 2.18
C GLU A 103 -0.49 15.21 2.72
N ARG A 104 -0.13 14.37 3.71
CA ARG A 104 1.27 14.25 4.17
C ARG A 104 2.21 13.75 3.08
N VAL A 105 1.80 12.75 2.30
CA VAL A 105 2.59 12.21 1.17
C VAL A 105 2.75 13.28 0.08
N LYS A 106 1.65 13.93 -0.29
CA LYS A 106 1.61 14.99 -1.30
C LYS A 106 2.50 16.18 -0.92
N MET A 107 2.42 16.64 0.32
CA MET A 107 3.30 17.71 0.84
C MET A 107 4.77 17.31 0.79
N SER A 108 5.09 16.07 1.19
CA SER A 108 6.46 15.56 1.13
C SER A 108 7.01 15.54 -0.30
N LEU A 109 6.17 15.28 -1.31
CA LEU A 109 6.58 15.34 -2.72
C LEU A 109 6.84 16.79 -3.16
N TYR A 110 5.96 17.73 -2.81
CA TYR A 110 6.14 19.13 -3.17
C TYR A 110 7.39 19.74 -2.56
N ASP A 111 7.78 19.34 -1.36
CA ASP A 111 8.99 19.84 -0.73
C ASP A 111 10.27 19.40 -1.46
N ILE A 112 10.27 18.24 -2.11
CA ILE A 112 11.38 17.80 -2.98
C ILE A 112 11.50 18.68 -4.23
N PHE A 113 10.39 19.18 -4.77
CA PHE A 113 10.40 20.07 -5.93
C PHE A 113 10.76 21.52 -5.60
N LYS A 114 10.89 21.87 -4.32
CA LYS A 114 11.29 23.21 -3.86
C LYS A 114 12.80 23.35 -3.59
N GLU A 115 13.55 22.25 -3.69
CA GLU A 115 15.03 22.27 -3.74
C GLU A 115 15.53 22.72 -5.11
#